data_AF-A0A970P5E8-F1
#
_entry.id   AF-A0A970P5E8-F1
#
_cell.length_a   1.000
_cell.length_b   1.000
_cell.length_c   1.000
_cell.angle_alpha   90.00
_cell.angle_beta   90.00
_cell.angle_gamma   90.00
#
_symmetry.space_group_name_H-M   'P 1'
#
loop_
_entity.id
_entity.type
_entity.pdbx_description
1 polymer ?
#
loop_
_entity_poly.entity_id
_entity_poly.type
_entity_poly.pdbx_seq_one_letter_code
_entity_poly.pdbx_strand_id
1 'polypeptide(L)'
;MDKEIIAAIALGIGLSASTGFRVFLPLLVAGIAARLGFLPVNESFAWLESTPALAALSVATIIEIIAYYIPFIDNLLDSIAMPLAIGAGTLLAASVIPVDNSFLKWLMSIVIGGGSSATVQGGLATLRLVSSGTTAGIANPVISTGENAAAVGVSVLAIAIPVLIAGLVIILMIFILRKIFKKKRI
;
A
#
# COMPACT_ATOMS: atom_id res chain seq x y z
N MET A 1 25.52 -5.15 10.23
CA MET A 1 24.50 -4.33 10.92
C MET A 1 23.78 -3.36 9.97
N ASP A 2 24.35 -2.95 8.83
CA ASP A 2 23.72 -1.91 7.98
C ASP A 2 22.80 -2.43 6.85
N LYS A 3 23.11 -3.58 6.24
CA LYS A 3 22.39 -4.05 5.04
C LYS A 3 20.97 -4.57 5.31
N GLU A 4 20.78 -5.24 6.44
CA GLU A 4 19.49 -5.83 6.85
C GLU A 4 18.48 -4.74 7.21
N ILE A 5 18.91 -3.69 7.91
CA ILE A 5 18.06 -2.54 8.25
C ILE A 5 17.65 -1.78 6.98
N ILE A 6 18.58 -1.56 6.04
CA ILE A 6 18.26 -0.93 4.76
C ILE A 6 17.24 -1.77 3.98
N ALA A 7 17.42 -3.09 3.93
CA ALA A 7 16.47 -3.99 3.28
C ALA A 7 15.09 -3.96 3.97
N ALA A 8 15.04 -3.94 5.30
CA ALA A 8 13.80 -3.86 6.07
C ALA A 8 13.05 -2.53 5.86
N ILE A 9 13.76 -1.40 5.84
CA ILE A 9 13.17 -0.10 5.52
C ILE A 9 12.67 -0.08 4.07
N ALA A 10 13.46 -0.61 3.13
CA ALA A 10 13.07 -0.71 1.73
C ALA A 10 11.83 -1.61 1.53
N LEU A 11 11.76 -2.75 2.22
CA LEU A 11 10.57 -3.61 2.30
C LEU A 11 9.38 -2.83 2.81
N GLY A 12 9.54 -2.11 3.92
CA GLY A 12 8.50 -1.29 4.53
C GLY A 12 7.96 -0.23 3.59
N ILE A 13 8.83 0.49 2.88
CA ILE A 13 8.44 1.49 1.86
C ILE A 13 7.68 0.83 0.71
N GLY A 14 8.21 -0.26 0.14
CA GLY A 14 7.60 -0.93 -1.01
C GLY A 14 6.22 -1.52 -0.70
N LEU A 15 6.11 -2.26 0.40
CA LEU A 15 4.85 -2.85 0.87
C LEU A 15 3.82 -1.77 1.24
N SER A 16 4.24 -0.69 1.89
CA SER A 16 3.33 0.40 2.24
C SER A 16 2.91 1.23 1.03
N ALA A 17 3.80 1.46 0.06
CA ALA A 17 3.38 2.09 -1.18
C ALA A 17 2.37 1.23 -1.93
N SER A 18 2.50 -0.11 -1.86
CA SER A 18 1.51 -1.00 -2.45
C SER A 18 0.12 -0.87 -1.81
N THR A 19 0.04 -0.57 -0.49
CA THR A 19 -1.25 -0.29 0.19
C THR A 19 -1.95 0.97 -0.28
N GLY A 20 -1.21 1.87 -0.94
CA GLY A 20 -1.79 3.03 -1.60
C GLY A 20 -2.42 2.73 -2.96
N PHE A 21 -2.29 1.53 -3.53
CA PHE A 21 -3.07 1.11 -4.71
C PHE A 21 -4.31 0.31 -4.31
N ARG A 22 -4.18 -0.53 -3.29
CA ARG A 22 -5.23 -1.36 -2.71
C ARG A 22 -4.93 -1.58 -1.23
N VAL A 23 -5.93 -1.49 -0.36
CA VAL A 23 -5.75 -1.58 1.08
C VAL A 23 -5.47 -3.03 1.49
N PHE A 24 -6.31 -3.97 1.07
CA PHE A 24 -6.30 -5.33 1.62
C PHE A 24 -5.42 -6.29 0.82
N LEU A 25 -5.35 -6.11 -0.51
CA LEU A 25 -4.56 -6.98 -1.37
C LEU A 25 -3.07 -7.07 -0.94
N PRO A 26 -2.34 -5.97 -0.66
CA PRO A 26 -0.96 -6.03 -0.16
C PRO A 26 -0.82 -6.67 1.21
N LEU A 27 -1.79 -6.45 2.10
CA LEU A 27 -1.82 -7.09 3.42
C LEU A 27 -1.94 -8.61 3.27
N LEU A 28 -2.77 -9.08 2.34
CA LEU A 28 -2.90 -10.49 2.02
C LEU A 28 -1.59 -11.06 1.45
N VAL A 29 -0.98 -10.36 0.49
CA VAL A 29 0.32 -10.78 -0.09
C VAL A 29 1.40 -10.86 0.99
N ALA A 30 1.49 -9.86 1.86
CA ALA A 30 2.42 -9.83 2.97
C ALA A 30 2.18 -10.97 3.97
N GLY A 31 0.92 -11.23 4.33
CA GLY A 31 0.57 -12.34 5.24
C GLY A 31 0.89 -13.71 4.65
N ILE A 32 0.61 -13.93 3.36
CA ILE A 32 0.99 -15.17 2.66
C ILE A 32 2.51 -15.31 2.63
N ALA A 33 3.23 -14.24 2.30
CA ALA A 33 4.69 -14.24 2.27
C ALA A 33 5.32 -14.49 3.64
N ALA A 34 4.73 -13.94 4.72
CA ALA A 34 5.11 -14.23 6.10
C ALA A 34 4.95 -15.73 6.41
N ARG A 35 3.77 -16.29 6.10
CA ARG A 35 3.47 -17.72 6.32
C ARG A 35 4.40 -18.66 5.56
N LEU A 36 4.86 -18.26 4.38
CA LEU A 36 5.80 -19.02 3.55
C LEU A 36 7.27 -18.81 3.96
N GLY A 37 7.55 -17.95 4.94
CA GLY A 37 8.91 -17.65 5.40
C GLY A 37 9.70 -16.69 4.49
N PHE A 38 9.04 -16.04 3.52
CA PHE A 38 9.68 -15.07 2.62
C PHE A 38 9.72 -13.65 3.20
N LEU A 39 8.87 -13.34 4.18
CA LEU A 39 8.81 -12.02 4.82
C LEU A 39 9.15 -12.14 6.31
N PRO A 40 10.25 -11.51 6.79
CA PRO A 40 10.57 -11.50 8.20
C PRO A 40 9.63 -10.53 8.93
N VAL A 41 8.57 -11.08 9.54
CA VAL A 41 7.64 -10.32 10.38
C VAL A 41 8.06 -10.39 11.85
N ASN A 42 7.96 -9.27 12.54
CA ASN A 42 8.17 -9.17 13.98
C ASN A 42 7.18 -10.08 14.74
N GLU A 43 7.57 -10.64 15.89
CA GLU A 43 6.71 -11.55 16.69
C GLU A 43 5.34 -10.94 17.04
N SER A 44 5.30 -9.63 17.34
CA SER A 44 4.04 -8.91 17.61
C SER A 44 3.06 -8.91 16.42
N PHE A 45 3.55 -9.23 15.22
CA PHE A 45 2.79 -9.28 13.96
C PHE A 45 2.64 -10.70 13.41
N ALA A 46 3.03 -11.74 14.16
CA ALA A 46 2.83 -13.14 13.78
C ALA A 46 1.34 -13.51 13.60
N TRP A 47 0.41 -12.70 14.12
CA TRP A 47 -1.01 -12.89 13.82
C TRP A 47 -1.33 -12.70 12.33
N LEU A 48 -0.51 -11.97 11.56
CA LEU A 48 -0.74 -11.68 10.14
C LEU A 48 -0.65 -12.94 9.25
N GLU A 49 0.15 -13.92 9.66
CA GLU A 49 0.29 -15.23 8.98
C GLU A 49 -0.75 -16.26 9.45
N SER A 50 -1.56 -15.94 10.46
CA SER A 50 -2.55 -16.86 11.01
C SER A 50 -3.66 -17.18 10.00
N THR A 51 -4.18 -18.41 10.03
CA THR A 51 -5.28 -18.83 9.16
C THR A 51 -6.51 -17.90 9.25
N PRO A 52 -6.95 -17.43 10.43
CA PRO A 52 -8.05 -16.45 10.52
C PRO A 52 -7.73 -15.12 9.85
N ALA A 53 -6.51 -14.58 10.03
CA ALA A 53 -6.11 -13.33 9.38
C ALA A 53 -6.09 -13.46 7.86
N LEU A 54 -5.49 -14.53 7.33
CA LEU A 54 -5.43 -14.77 5.89
C LEU A 54 -6.81 -14.99 5.28
N ALA A 55 -7.71 -15.70 5.97
CA ALA A 55 -9.09 -15.88 5.52
C ALA A 55 -9.84 -14.54 5.46
N ALA A 56 -9.74 -13.73 6.51
CA ALA A 56 -10.36 -12.41 6.57
C ALA A 56 -9.81 -11.47 5.48
N LEU A 57 -8.49 -11.42 5.31
CA LEU A 57 -7.83 -10.62 4.27
C LEU A 57 -8.17 -11.10 2.86
N SER A 58 -8.34 -12.41 2.65
CA SER A 58 -8.77 -12.97 1.36
C SER A 58 -10.18 -12.51 1.00
N VAL A 59 -11.12 -12.61 1.94
CA VAL A 59 -12.50 -12.13 1.74
C VAL A 59 -12.51 -10.62 1.51
N ALA A 60 -11.78 -9.85 2.32
CA ALA A 60 -11.69 -8.40 2.18
C ALA A 60 -11.10 -8.00 0.82
N THR A 61 -10.07 -8.72 0.34
CA THR A 61 -9.45 -8.50 -0.98
C THR A 61 -10.42 -8.78 -2.11
N ILE A 62 -11.19 -9.87 -2.04
CA ILE A 62 -12.20 -10.20 -3.07
C ILE A 62 -13.26 -9.09 -3.13
N ILE A 63 -13.78 -8.68 -1.96
CA ILE A 63 -14.77 -7.60 -1.86
C ILE A 63 -14.18 -6.29 -2.41
N GLU A 64 -12.96 -5.94 -2.03
CA GLU A 64 -12.25 -4.75 -2.51
C GLU A 64 -12.11 -4.76 -4.03
N ILE A 65 -11.66 -5.87 -4.62
CA ILE A 65 -11.52 -5.97 -6.08
C ILE A 65 -12.87 -5.74 -6.74
N ILE A 66 -13.91 -6.51 -6.36
CA ILE A 66 -15.25 -6.45 -6.97
C ILE A 66 -15.87 -5.06 -6.83
N ALA A 67 -15.81 -4.47 -5.64
CA ALA A 67 -16.48 -3.21 -5.35
C ALA A 67 -15.93 -2.04 -6.18
N TYR A 68 -14.65 -2.07 -6.53
CA TYR A 68 -14.01 -1.07 -7.40
C TYR A 68 -14.27 -1.26 -8.90
N TYR A 69 -15.02 -2.29 -9.31
CA TYR A 69 -15.55 -2.39 -10.69
C TYR A 69 -16.97 -1.86 -10.81
N ILE A 70 -17.67 -1.61 -9.69
CA ILE A 70 -19.05 -1.13 -9.70
C ILE A 70 -19.01 0.41 -9.61
N PRO A 71 -19.50 1.13 -10.64
CA PRO A 71 -19.61 2.59 -10.57
C PRO A 71 -20.45 3.02 -9.37
N PHE A 72 -20.17 4.19 -8.80
CA PHE A 72 -20.77 4.74 -7.57
C PHE A 72 -20.25 4.09 -6.27
N ILE A 73 -20.12 2.76 -6.22
CA ILE A 73 -19.53 2.07 -5.07
C ILE A 73 -18.05 2.42 -4.96
N ASP A 74 -17.35 2.53 -6.09
CA ASP A 74 -15.97 2.98 -6.18
C ASP A 74 -15.74 4.35 -5.52
N ASN A 75 -16.61 5.33 -5.77
CA ASN A 75 -16.50 6.66 -5.19
C ASN A 75 -16.76 6.65 -3.67
N LEU A 76 -17.67 5.80 -3.19
CA LEU A 76 -17.90 5.62 -1.75
C LEU A 76 -16.65 5.01 -1.08
N LEU A 77 -16.08 3.97 -1.69
CA LEU A 77 -14.85 3.36 -1.18
C LEU A 77 -13.68 4.34 -1.20
N ASP A 78 -13.56 5.18 -2.22
CA ASP A 78 -12.50 6.19 -2.29
C ASP A 78 -12.53 7.19 -1.12
N SER A 79 -13.72 7.47 -0.56
CA SER A 79 -13.84 8.36 0.61
C SER A 79 -13.17 7.80 1.87
N ILE A 80 -13.13 6.47 2.02
CA ILE A 80 -12.53 5.78 3.16
C ILE A 80 -11.19 5.12 2.85
N ALA A 81 -10.84 4.98 1.57
CA ALA A 81 -9.63 4.31 1.13
C ALA A 81 -8.36 5.01 1.63
N MET A 82 -8.36 6.34 1.71
CA MET A 82 -7.19 7.09 2.19
C MET A 82 -6.81 6.79 3.65
N PRO A 83 -7.70 6.93 4.65
CA PRO A 83 -7.34 6.58 6.02
C PRO A 83 -7.04 5.08 6.18
N LEU A 84 -7.74 4.20 5.44
CA LEU A 84 -7.48 2.77 5.46
C LEU A 84 -6.11 2.41 4.89
N ALA A 85 -5.71 3.00 3.75
CA ALA A 85 -4.41 2.80 3.15
C ALA A 85 -3.28 3.27 4.07
N ILE A 86 -3.45 4.42 4.73
CA ILE A 86 -2.48 4.93 5.71
C ILE A 86 -2.34 3.96 6.88
N GLY A 87 -3.45 3.44 7.41
CA GLY A 87 -3.43 2.44 8.48
C GLY A 87 -2.75 1.14 8.05
N ALA A 88 -3.12 0.60 6.89
CA ALA A 88 -2.56 -0.63 6.34
C ALA A 88 -1.06 -0.51 6.06
N GLY A 89 -0.60 0.59 5.46
CA GLY A 89 0.83 0.82 5.23
C GLY A 89 1.60 1.04 6.51
N THR A 90 1.04 1.75 7.48
CA THR A 90 1.65 1.87 8.81
C THR A 90 1.81 0.50 9.47
N LEU A 91 0.80 -0.36 9.34
CA LEU A 91 0.84 -1.72 9.87
C LEU A 91 1.92 -2.58 9.20
N LEU A 92 2.03 -2.52 7.86
CA LEU A 92 3.04 -3.25 7.10
C LEU A 92 4.46 -2.75 7.37
N ALA A 93 4.66 -1.44 7.51
CA ALA A 93 5.96 -0.91 7.92
C ALA A 93 6.33 -1.38 9.34
N ALA A 94 5.37 -1.39 10.27
CA ALA A 94 5.60 -1.83 11.64
C ALA A 94 5.89 -3.33 11.77
N SER A 95 5.39 -4.15 10.83
CA SER A 95 5.64 -5.59 10.84
C SER A 95 7.06 -5.95 10.41
N VAL A 96 7.72 -5.14 9.57
CA VAL A 96 9.05 -5.47 9.01
C VAL A 96 10.19 -4.62 9.56
N ILE A 97 9.93 -3.42 10.10
CA ILE A 97 10.98 -2.54 10.62
C ILE A 97 11.46 -3.07 12.00
N PRO A 98 12.76 -3.41 12.16
CA PRO A 98 13.30 -4.01 13.38
C PRO A 98 13.68 -2.92 14.39
N VAL A 99 12.69 -2.40 15.10
CA VAL A 99 12.88 -1.36 16.13
C VAL A 99 12.32 -1.84 17.46
N ASP A 100 13.15 -1.92 18.49
CA ASP A 100 12.72 -2.48 19.78
C ASP A 100 11.79 -1.54 20.55
N ASN A 101 12.06 -0.24 20.48
CA ASN A 101 11.24 0.75 21.17
C ASN A 101 9.87 0.92 20.47
N SER A 102 8.79 0.54 21.16
CA SER A 102 7.42 0.59 20.62
C SER A 102 7.00 1.98 20.12
N PHE A 103 7.36 3.05 20.83
CA PHE A 103 7.02 4.41 20.42
C PHE A 103 7.73 4.80 19.11
N LEU A 104 9.03 4.54 19.02
CA LEU A 104 9.82 4.78 17.82
C LEU A 104 9.36 3.92 16.64
N LYS A 105 8.99 2.66 16.90
CA LYS A 105 8.45 1.75 15.86
C LYS A 105 7.21 2.33 15.22
N TRP A 106 6.20 2.73 16.01
CA TRP A 106 4.98 3.33 15.47
C TRP A 106 5.24 4.68 14.80
N LEU A 107 6.11 5.51 15.37
CA LEU A 107 6.49 6.80 14.77
C LEU A 107 7.18 6.64 13.42
N MET A 108 8.13 5.71 13.29
CA MET A 108 8.77 5.44 12.00
C MET A 108 7.79 4.80 11.02
N SER A 109 6.95 3.88 11.49
CA SER A 109 6.01 3.17 10.63
C SER A 109 4.91 4.07 10.08
N ILE A 110 4.43 5.05 10.85
CA ILE A 110 3.45 6.01 10.35
C ILE A 110 4.07 6.97 9.34
N VAL A 111 5.32 7.41 9.57
CA VAL A 111 6.04 8.32 8.66
C VAL A 111 6.40 7.60 7.36
N ILE A 112 7.01 6.43 7.47
CA ILE A 112 7.48 5.65 6.31
C ILE A 112 6.29 4.99 5.62
N GLY A 113 5.50 4.22 6.35
CA GLY A 113 4.42 3.42 5.79
C GLY A 113 3.17 4.23 5.50
N GLY A 114 2.68 4.95 6.49
CA GLY A 114 1.54 5.86 6.32
C GLY A 114 1.82 6.95 5.27
N GLY A 115 3.01 7.56 5.29
CA GLY A 115 3.43 8.56 4.31
C GLY A 115 3.54 8.03 2.87
N SER A 116 4.09 6.81 2.69
CA SER A 116 4.17 6.16 1.38
C SER A 116 2.78 5.86 0.82
N SER A 117 1.90 5.28 1.65
CA SER A 117 0.51 4.97 1.27
C SER A 117 -0.27 6.22 0.93
N ALA A 118 -0.18 7.27 1.77
CA ALA A 118 -0.86 8.54 1.56
C ALA A 118 -0.47 9.19 0.24
N THR A 119 0.81 9.11 -0.13
CA THR A 119 1.31 9.71 -1.36
C THR A 119 0.79 8.97 -2.59
N VAL A 120 0.86 7.63 -2.59
CA VAL A 120 0.38 6.82 -3.71
C VAL A 120 -1.14 6.93 -3.85
N GLN A 121 -1.88 6.72 -2.76
CA GLN A 121 -3.35 6.81 -2.75
C GLN A 121 -3.82 8.22 -3.11
N GLY A 122 -3.13 9.26 -2.62
CA GLY A 122 -3.44 10.65 -3.00
C GLY A 122 -3.26 10.90 -4.49
N GLY A 123 -2.23 10.31 -5.11
CA GLY A 123 -2.04 10.33 -6.56
C GLY A 123 -3.22 9.66 -7.30
N LEU A 124 -3.62 8.46 -6.89
CA LEU A 124 -4.71 7.72 -7.51
C LEU A 124 -6.06 8.41 -7.34
N ALA A 125 -6.33 8.95 -6.15
CA ALA A 125 -7.54 9.74 -5.89
C ALA A 125 -7.64 10.92 -6.87
N THR A 126 -6.53 11.60 -7.19
CA THR A 126 -6.56 12.65 -8.21
C THR A 126 -6.82 12.14 -9.63
N LEU A 127 -6.31 10.94 -9.99
CA LEU A 127 -6.58 10.32 -11.29
C LEU A 127 -8.06 9.92 -11.43
N ARG A 128 -8.62 9.31 -10.38
CA ARG A 128 -10.04 8.91 -10.33
C ARG A 128 -10.97 10.12 -10.34
N LEU A 129 -10.64 11.20 -9.62
CA LEU A 129 -11.42 12.45 -9.70
C LEU A 129 -11.46 13.03 -11.11
N VAL A 130 -10.34 13.00 -11.84
CA VAL A 130 -10.28 13.44 -13.25
C VAL A 130 -11.08 12.50 -14.15
N SER A 131 -10.96 11.18 -13.95
CA SER A 131 -11.69 10.17 -14.71
C SER A 131 -13.21 10.25 -14.48
N SER A 132 -13.66 10.25 -13.23
CA SER A 132 -15.07 10.43 -12.85
C SER A 132 -15.64 11.73 -13.41
N GLY A 133 -14.88 12.83 -13.35
CA GLY A 133 -15.32 14.13 -13.87
C GLY A 133 -15.40 14.23 -15.40
N THR A 134 -14.59 13.46 -16.13
CA THR A 134 -14.48 13.56 -17.61
C THR A 134 -15.24 12.46 -18.34
N THR A 135 -15.35 11.26 -17.77
CA THR A 135 -15.98 10.09 -18.40
C THR A 135 -17.20 9.59 -17.63
N ALA A 136 -17.71 10.37 -16.67
CA ALA A 136 -18.80 9.96 -15.76
C ALA A 136 -18.57 8.60 -15.08
N GLY A 137 -17.29 8.25 -14.81
CA GLY A 137 -16.91 7.00 -14.13
C GLY A 137 -16.71 5.78 -15.04
N ILE A 138 -16.99 5.87 -16.35
CA ILE A 138 -16.85 4.74 -17.29
C ILE A 138 -15.39 4.27 -17.43
N ALA A 139 -14.40 5.16 -17.28
CA ALA A 139 -12.99 4.81 -17.34
C ALA A 139 -12.41 4.27 -16.01
N ASN A 140 -13.15 4.34 -14.90
CA ASN A 140 -12.67 3.91 -13.58
C ASN A 140 -12.33 2.41 -13.50
N PRO A 141 -13.08 1.47 -14.13
CA PRO A 141 -12.70 0.06 -14.17
C PRO A 141 -11.32 -0.22 -14.81
N VAL A 142 -10.92 0.59 -15.80
CA VAL A 142 -9.60 0.46 -16.43
C VAL A 142 -8.49 0.87 -15.46
N ILE A 143 -8.69 1.97 -14.74
CA ILE A 143 -7.78 2.44 -13.69
C ILE A 143 -7.69 1.39 -12.56
N SER A 144 -8.85 0.89 -12.13
CA SER A 144 -9.02 -0.18 -11.12
C SER A 144 -8.24 -1.45 -11.45
N THR A 145 -8.24 -1.85 -12.73
CA THR A 145 -7.45 -2.99 -13.23
C THR A 145 -5.95 -2.73 -13.08
N GLY A 146 -5.49 -1.54 -13.48
CA GLY A 146 -4.09 -1.12 -13.33
C GLY A 146 -3.64 -1.07 -11.88
N GLU A 147 -4.51 -0.61 -10.98
CA GLU A 147 -4.22 -0.56 -9.53
C GLU A 147 -4.14 -1.94 -8.91
N ASN A 148 -4.98 -2.89 -9.32
CA ASN A 148 -4.88 -4.28 -8.89
C ASN A 148 -3.55 -4.90 -9.34
N ALA A 149 -3.17 -4.69 -10.60
CA ALA A 149 -1.90 -5.17 -11.13
C ALA A 149 -0.70 -4.53 -10.42
N ALA A 150 -0.76 -3.22 -10.15
CA ALA A 150 0.27 -2.49 -9.43
C ALA A 150 0.36 -2.95 -7.96
N ALA A 151 -0.76 -3.17 -7.28
CA ALA A 151 -0.78 -3.67 -5.92
C ALA A 151 -0.11 -5.05 -5.84
N VAL A 152 -0.53 -6.02 -6.66
CA VAL A 152 0.11 -7.35 -6.67
C VAL A 152 1.59 -7.24 -7.05
N GLY A 153 1.90 -6.54 -8.15
CA GLY A 153 3.25 -6.44 -8.69
C GLY A 153 4.21 -5.76 -7.72
N VAL A 154 3.84 -4.60 -7.17
CA VAL A 154 4.69 -3.87 -6.21
C VAL A 154 4.83 -4.65 -4.91
N SER A 155 3.78 -5.28 -4.37
CA SER A 155 3.90 -6.09 -3.15
C SER A 155 4.84 -7.28 -3.33
N VAL A 156 4.64 -8.06 -4.40
CA VAL A 156 5.46 -9.26 -4.67
C VAL A 156 6.91 -8.88 -4.99
N LEU A 157 7.12 -7.87 -5.83
CA LEU A 157 8.46 -7.42 -6.17
C LEU A 157 9.16 -6.74 -4.98
N ALA A 158 8.42 -6.04 -4.11
CA ALA A 158 9.00 -5.48 -2.89
C ALA A 158 9.57 -6.58 -2.00
N ILE A 159 8.90 -7.73 -1.89
CA ILE A 159 9.40 -8.88 -1.13
C ILE A 159 10.65 -9.48 -1.80
N ALA A 160 10.63 -9.63 -3.13
CA ALA A 160 11.72 -10.27 -3.87
C ALA A 160 12.99 -9.42 -3.99
N ILE A 161 12.84 -8.12 -4.26
CA ILE A 161 13.92 -7.17 -4.56
C ILE A 161 13.67 -5.80 -3.92
N PRO A 162 13.63 -5.73 -2.57
CA PRO A 162 13.12 -4.56 -1.83
C PRO A 162 13.83 -3.26 -2.15
N VAL A 163 15.16 -3.28 -2.26
CA VAL A 163 15.95 -2.07 -2.49
C VAL A 163 15.63 -1.43 -3.83
N LEU A 164 15.49 -2.23 -4.90
CA LEU A 164 15.14 -1.72 -6.23
C LEU A 164 13.72 -1.11 -6.21
N ILE A 165 12.76 -1.83 -5.63
CA ILE A 165 11.36 -1.41 -5.62
C ILE A 165 11.15 -0.18 -4.74
N ALA A 166 11.80 -0.10 -3.59
CA ALA A 166 11.80 1.11 -2.77
C ALA A 166 12.33 2.31 -3.55
N GLY A 167 13.42 2.15 -4.32
CA GLY A 167 13.93 3.20 -5.19
C GLY A 167 12.91 3.67 -6.24
N LEU A 168 12.26 2.74 -6.94
CA LEU A 168 11.21 3.06 -7.92
C LEU A 168 9.99 3.74 -7.28
N VAL A 169 9.56 3.26 -6.11
CA VAL A 169 8.47 3.85 -5.33
C VAL A 169 8.80 5.26 -4.89
N ILE A 170 10.02 5.51 -4.39
CA ILE A 170 10.46 6.85 -3.99
C ILE A 170 10.44 7.80 -5.19
N ILE A 171 10.92 7.35 -6.35
CA ILE A 171 10.87 8.15 -7.60
C ILE A 171 9.42 8.47 -7.97
N LEU A 172 8.52 7.48 -7.91
CA LEU A 172 7.09 7.67 -8.17
C LEU A 172 6.47 8.67 -7.18
N MET A 173 6.76 8.55 -5.89
CA MET A 173 6.28 9.48 -4.85
C MET A 173 6.77 10.90 -5.10
N ILE A 174 8.05 11.10 -5.42
CA ILE A 174 8.62 12.41 -5.75
C ILE A 174 7.89 12.99 -6.97
N PHE A 175 7.63 12.19 -7.99
CA PHE A 175 6.89 12.60 -9.19
C PHE A 175 5.46 13.05 -8.85
N ILE A 176 4.73 12.26 -8.05
CA ILE A 176 3.36 12.58 -7.61
C ILE A 176 3.35 13.89 -6.81
N LEU A 177 4.23 14.01 -5.80
CA LEU A 177 4.32 15.22 -4.97
C LEU A 177 4.64 16.45 -5.81
N ARG A 178 5.62 16.37 -6.73
CA ARG A 178 5.95 17.48 -7.64
C ARG A 178 4.75 17.92 -8.49
N LYS A 179 3.98 16.98 -9.03
CA LYS A 179 2.75 17.29 -9.79
C LYS A 179 1.70 17.98 -8.92
N ILE A 180 1.46 17.49 -7.71
CA ILE A 180 0.49 18.06 -6.78
C ILE A 180 0.90 19.48 -6.35
N PHE A 181 2.16 19.68 -5.97
CA PHE A 181 2.66 20.99 -5.53
C PHE A 181 2.72 22.02 -6.67
N LYS A 182 3.02 21.60 -7.91
CA LYS A 182 3.01 22.52 -9.05
C LYS A 182 1.60 23.01 -9.39
N LYS A 183 0.58 22.19 -9.17
CA LYS A 183 -0.84 22.55 -9.38
C LYS A 183 -1.38 23.52 -8.33
N LYS A 184 -0.82 23.55 -7.11
CA LYS A 184 -1.20 24.50 -6.04
C LYS A 184 -0.58 25.90 -6.16
N ARG A 185 0.43 26.07 -7.03
CA ARG A 185 1.11 27.36 -7.26
C ARG A 185 0.53 28.15 -8.44
N ILE A 186 -0.48 27.61 -9.11
CA ILE A 186 -1.25 28.24 -10.20
C ILE A 186 -2.62 28.56 -9.62
#